data_AF-A0A416MDE5-F1
#
_entry.id   AF-A0A416MDE5-F1
#
_cell.length_a   1.000
_cell.length_b   1.000
_cell.length_c   1.000
_cell.angle_alpha   90.00
_cell.angle_beta   90.00
_cell.angle_gamma   90.00
#
_symmetry.space_group_name_H-M   'P 1'
#
loop_
_entity.id
_entity.type
_entity.pdbx_description
1 polymer ?
#
loop_
_entity_poly.entity_id
_entity_poly.type
_entity_poly.pdbx_seq_one_letter_code
_entity_poly.pdbx_strand_id
1 'polypeptide(L)'
;MDRIKNMDQLYTWTPTYSEEFACPGEEEHYHGTDYCKQVIADVLAAMNWGTQKYLGSLDRIANEVFNVNSSEGINYRIEFAINTYEKKAARLECTITGLETENYDQRLEELKIALKNRLAPDWEVCTWLVDMQSARLCKEAYEKAFVIENNVRAFASKVLIHFLGADWLSKPGLEKQSESVKNLKGKFIQRVPEFDNINTDFLSMTLETLFGVLFDGVTYNAEFVLNRDQYDKLFNMASKNVSGQNIAEYIKSKRTVEKSIWSDLFVPFIDEPEKFKDATHKFIEDRNHVAHSKVLSWSAYQVILKDFEKMDEQIRNADAKFDMEETSDELLDTWSAEEEQQRNEREYYRERLASETGINILDESDIENQFDETLHDLYSDVFKQYHLDVRYEISDFQTPNEENCFTVTSPVLEDGSLRVDVVANYTIDDDLGEDSVCKIECRDGEGKTICSAEIRFHNGNGHEGEEGLMEADEDSEYDTSELEELREEMFEYIDEKLNPYPKKLDAYVYENKGDNVWTADFACSQCGKFGVSINEEFLPIGRCCYCGWDNELERCDRCGQLVDVDVLENGLCPSCSAYIDKQ
;
A
#
# COMPACT_ATOMS: atom_id res chain seq x y z
N MET A 1 53.75 15.35 -14.21
CA MET A 1 54.32 14.17 -14.90
C MET A 1 55.65 13.86 -14.26
N ASP A 2 55.86 12.62 -13.85
CA ASP A 2 57.03 12.22 -13.07
C ASP A 2 57.85 11.20 -13.88
N ARG A 3 59.17 11.42 -13.90
CA ARG A 3 60.20 10.62 -14.60
C ARG A 3 59.98 10.50 -16.11
N ILE A 4 60.73 11.30 -16.87
CA ILE A 4 60.77 11.17 -18.32
C ILE A 4 61.41 9.82 -18.73
N LYS A 5 60.86 9.17 -19.76
CA LYS A 5 61.35 7.89 -20.26
C LYS A 5 62.61 8.02 -21.10
N ASN A 6 62.76 9.14 -21.80
CA ASN A 6 63.94 9.46 -22.60
C ASN A 6 64.43 10.88 -22.28
N MET A 7 65.56 10.99 -21.59
CA MET A 7 66.14 12.28 -21.19
C MET A 7 66.60 13.12 -22.40
N ASP A 8 66.96 12.47 -23.51
CA ASP A 8 67.42 13.15 -24.73
C ASP A 8 66.34 14.05 -25.36
N GLN A 9 65.07 13.85 -25.00
CA GLN A 9 63.98 14.74 -25.40
C GLN A 9 64.06 16.12 -24.71
N LEU A 10 64.75 16.23 -23.57
CA LEU A 10 64.87 17.47 -22.79
C LEU A 10 66.30 17.99 -22.73
N TYR A 11 67.29 17.11 -22.65
CA TYR A 11 68.69 17.46 -22.51
C TYR A 11 69.58 16.46 -23.23
N THR A 12 70.57 16.97 -23.96
CA THR A 12 71.69 16.14 -24.45
C THR A 12 73.00 16.73 -23.99
N TRP A 13 74.00 15.88 -23.74
CA TRP A 13 75.31 16.33 -23.29
C TRP A 13 76.39 15.92 -24.28
N THR A 14 77.21 16.88 -24.70
CA THR A 14 78.33 16.65 -25.62
C THR A 14 79.66 16.84 -24.88
N PRO A 15 80.57 15.85 -24.90
CA PRO A 15 81.90 16.00 -24.31
C PRO A 15 82.67 17.12 -25.01
N THR A 16 83.24 18.04 -24.23
CA THR A 16 84.10 19.12 -24.74
C THR A 16 85.45 19.10 -24.03
N TYR A 17 86.45 19.75 -24.60
CA TYR A 17 87.75 19.92 -23.95
C TYR A 17 88.05 21.40 -23.83
N SER A 18 88.21 21.89 -22.60
CA SER A 18 88.54 23.30 -22.39
C SER A 18 90.05 23.51 -22.48
N GLU A 19 90.49 24.21 -23.52
CA GLU A 19 91.90 24.58 -23.69
C GLU A 19 92.39 25.55 -22.58
N GLU A 20 91.50 26.37 -22.02
CA GLU A 20 91.81 27.30 -20.93
C GLU A 20 92.08 26.61 -19.58
N PHE A 21 91.36 25.52 -19.28
CA PHE A 21 91.45 24.81 -18.01
C PHE A 21 92.15 23.45 -18.09
N ALA A 22 92.56 23.03 -19.30
CA ALA A 22 93.22 21.75 -19.59
C ALA A 22 92.50 20.54 -18.96
N CYS A 23 91.17 20.56 -18.94
CA CYS A 23 90.34 19.51 -18.36
C CYS A 23 89.18 19.11 -19.28
N PRO A 24 88.70 17.85 -19.19
CA PRO A 24 87.47 17.44 -19.86
C PRO A 24 86.29 18.27 -19.33
N GLY A 25 85.49 18.80 -20.24
CA GLY A 25 84.24 19.48 -19.99
C GLY A 25 83.06 18.73 -20.61
N GLU A 26 81.86 19.20 -20.31
CA GLU A 26 80.63 18.69 -20.88
C GLU A 26 79.74 19.90 -21.20
N GLU A 27 79.35 20.05 -22.45
CA GLU A 27 78.41 21.10 -22.87
C GLU A 27 77.00 20.52 -22.83
N GLU A 28 76.09 21.22 -22.14
CA GLU A 28 74.70 20.83 -21.96
C GLU A 28 73.81 21.59 -22.97
N HIS A 29 73.03 20.84 -23.74
CA HIS A 29 72.08 21.39 -24.71
C HIS A 29 70.65 21.14 -24.21
N TYR A 30 69.90 22.22 -23.99
CA TYR A 30 68.51 22.17 -23.52
C TYR A 30 67.52 22.16 -24.69
N HIS A 31 66.71 21.09 -24.77
CA HIS A 31 65.68 20.86 -25.80
C HIS A 31 64.25 21.04 -25.27
N GLY A 32 64.08 21.35 -23.98
CA GLY A 32 62.75 21.42 -23.36
C GLY A 32 61.82 22.46 -23.98
N THR A 33 62.37 23.57 -24.50
CA THR A 33 61.59 24.57 -25.26
C THR A 33 60.90 23.95 -26.47
N ASP A 34 61.65 23.20 -27.29
CA ASP A 34 61.14 22.64 -28.54
C ASP A 34 60.24 21.43 -28.26
N TYR A 35 60.57 20.64 -27.24
CA TYR A 35 59.68 19.61 -26.72
C TYR A 35 58.31 20.19 -26.30
N CYS A 36 58.27 21.26 -25.50
CA CYS A 36 57.01 21.85 -25.04
C CYS A 36 56.21 22.47 -26.20
N LYS A 37 56.89 23.12 -27.16
CA LYS A 37 56.23 23.62 -28.38
C LYS A 37 55.60 22.49 -29.19
N GLN A 38 56.29 21.36 -29.33
CA GLN A 38 55.76 20.20 -30.04
C GLN A 38 54.54 19.62 -29.32
N VAL A 39 54.60 19.47 -27.99
CA VAL A 39 53.45 19.01 -27.19
C VAL A 39 52.23 19.90 -27.41
N ILE A 40 52.39 21.23 -27.32
CA ILE A 40 51.27 22.15 -27.58
C ILE A 40 50.79 22.02 -29.02
N ALA A 41 51.68 22.03 -30.01
CA ALA A 41 51.28 21.92 -31.41
C ALA A 41 50.48 20.63 -31.69
N ASP A 42 50.92 19.49 -31.14
CA ASP A 42 50.24 18.20 -31.28
C ASP A 42 48.85 18.23 -30.64
N VAL A 43 48.73 18.81 -29.44
CA VAL A 43 47.45 18.94 -28.74
C VAL A 43 46.48 19.84 -29.51
N LEU A 44 46.93 21.02 -29.95
CA LEU A 44 46.07 21.95 -30.68
C LEU A 44 45.64 21.38 -32.03
N ALA A 45 46.53 20.67 -32.73
CA ALA A 45 46.19 19.97 -33.96
C ALA A 45 45.13 18.87 -33.71
N ALA A 46 45.31 18.06 -32.65
CA ALA A 46 44.37 16.99 -32.32
C ALA A 46 42.98 17.51 -31.93
N MET A 47 42.92 18.68 -31.29
CA MET A 47 41.68 19.29 -30.83
C MET A 47 41.03 20.23 -31.86
N ASN A 48 41.64 20.44 -33.03
CA ASN A 48 41.30 21.52 -33.96
C ASN A 48 41.17 22.89 -33.26
N TRP A 49 42.09 23.14 -32.33
CA TRP A 49 42.07 24.32 -31.47
C TRP A 49 42.63 25.55 -32.20
N GLY A 50 42.37 26.73 -31.64
CA GLY A 50 42.78 28.00 -32.23
C GLY A 50 44.29 28.27 -32.17
N THR A 51 44.68 29.52 -31.96
CA THR A 51 46.08 29.95 -32.06
C THR A 51 46.84 29.77 -30.76
N GLN A 52 48.15 29.56 -30.85
CA GLN A 52 49.06 29.64 -29.71
C GLN A 52 50.06 30.79 -29.85
N LYS A 53 50.50 31.31 -28.71
CA LYS A 53 51.60 32.26 -28.57
C LYS A 53 52.53 31.79 -27.47
N TYR A 54 53.75 31.42 -27.84
CA TYR A 54 54.83 31.16 -26.87
C TYR A 54 55.33 32.49 -26.29
N LEU A 55 55.37 32.60 -24.96
CA LEU A 55 55.75 33.80 -24.23
C LEU A 55 57.20 33.81 -23.76
N GLY A 56 57.90 32.68 -23.87
CA GLY A 56 59.27 32.51 -23.37
C GLY A 56 59.34 31.64 -22.12
N SER A 57 60.58 31.39 -21.67
CA SER A 57 60.84 30.87 -20.33
C SER A 57 60.69 32.01 -19.34
N LEU A 58 59.63 32.00 -18.52
CA LEU A 58 59.31 33.08 -17.57
C LEU A 58 59.54 32.63 -16.12
N ASP A 59 59.83 33.59 -15.25
CA ASP A 59 60.09 33.45 -13.80
C ASP A 59 61.33 32.64 -13.41
N ARG A 60 61.60 31.52 -14.09
CA ARG A 60 62.79 30.68 -13.91
C ARG A 60 63.21 30.01 -15.21
N ILE A 61 64.42 29.43 -15.19
CA ILE A 61 64.92 28.58 -16.27
C ILE A 61 64.04 27.33 -16.38
N ALA A 62 63.78 26.92 -17.63
CA ALA A 62 63.01 25.73 -17.98
C ALA A 62 61.55 25.77 -17.50
N ASN A 63 60.95 26.97 -17.50
CA ASN A 63 59.53 27.19 -17.27
C ASN A 63 58.90 27.79 -18.53
N GLU A 64 58.48 26.92 -19.45
CA GLU A 64 58.01 27.32 -20.77
C GLU A 64 56.54 27.76 -20.71
N VAL A 65 56.26 29.01 -21.06
CA VAL A 65 54.91 29.61 -20.94
C VAL A 65 54.27 29.84 -22.30
N PHE A 66 53.01 29.43 -22.41
CA PHE A 66 52.18 29.54 -23.61
C PHE A 66 50.84 30.20 -23.29
N ASN A 67 50.37 31.06 -24.18
CA ASN A 67 48.96 31.44 -24.25
C ASN A 67 48.31 30.71 -25.42
N VAL A 68 47.21 30.03 -25.15
CA VAL A 68 46.41 29.31 -26.14
C VAL A 68 45.03 29.93 -26.20
N ASN A 69 44.62 30.36 -27.39
CA ASN A 69 43.32 30.97 -27.63
C ASN A 69 42.44 29.97 -28.39
N SER A 70 41.26 29.67 -27.86
CA SER A 70 40.25 28.89 -28.56
C SER A 70 39.68 29.68 -29.75
N SER A 71 39.07 28.98 -30.71
CA SER A 71 38.34 29.61 -31.82
C SER A 71 37.15 30.47 -31.36
N GLU A 72 36.68 30.24 -30.15
CA GLU A 72 35.57 30.95 -29.50
C GLU A 72 36.05 32.16 -28.66
N GLY A 73 37.36 32.46 -28.69
CA GLY A 73 37.94 33.63 -28.01
C GLY A 73 38.29 33.41 -26.53
N ILE A 74 38.27 32.16 -26.05
CA ILE A 74 38.66 31.80 -24.68
C ILE A 74 40.17 31.63 -24.61
N ASN A 75 40.82 32.26 -23.64
CA ASN A 75 42.27 32.26 -23.52
C ASN A 75 42.71 31.48 -22.29
N TYR A 76 43.60 30.52 -22.49
CA TYR A 76 44.23 29.73 -21.44
C TYR A 76 45.73 30.01 -21.40
N ARG A 77 46.29 30.10 -20.20
CA ARG A 77 47.74 30.15 -19.98
C ARG A 77 48.20 28.76 -19.55
N ILE A 78 49.19 28.21 -20.24
CA ILE A 78 49.79 26.91 -19.94
C ILE A 78 51.26 27.13 -19.61
N GLU A 79 51.72 26.54 -18.51
CA GLU A 79 53.09 26.63 -18.04
C GLU A 79 53.66 25.23 -17.84
N PHE A 80 54.83 24.98 -18.43
CA PHE A 80 55.56 23.73 -18.32
C PHE A 80 56.86 23.95 -17.57
N ALA A 81 56.88 23.55 -16.31
CA ALA A 81 58.02 23.68 -15.43
C ALA A 81 58.80 22.36 -15.37
N ILE A 82 59.95 22.31 -16.05
CA ILE A 82 60.82 21.12 -16.12
C ILE A 82 61.84 21.19 -14.97
N ASN A 83 61.87 20.15 -14.15
CA ASN A 83 62.78 19.99 -13.02
C ASN A 83 63.65 18.76 -13.25
N THR A 84 64.96 18.95 -13.43
CA THR A 84 65.91 17.85 -13.64
C THR A 84 66.75 17.62 -12.38
N TYR A 85 66.91 16.37 -11.98
CA TYR A 85 67.63 15.94 -10.78
C TYR A 85 68.82 15.06 -11.16
N GLU A 86 70.03 15.53 -10.84
CA GLU A 86 71.30 14.83 -11.07
C GLU A 86 71.52 14.31 -12.51
N LYS A 87 70.88 14.93 -13.51
CA LYS A 87 70.87 14.45 -14.91
C LYS A 87 70.31 13.02 -15.12
N LYS A 88 69.67 12.44 -14.10
CA LYS A 88 69.15 11.05 -14.12
C LYS A 88 67.64 11.00 -14.22
N ALA A 89 66.95 12.01 -13.70
CA ALA A 89 65.50 12.06 -13.68
C ALA A 89 65.02 13.48 -13.97
N ALA A 90 63.90 13.58 -14.67
CA ALA A 90 63.19 14.84 -14.86
C ALA A 90 61.76 14.71 -14.35
N ARG A 91 61.17 15.84 -13.94
CA ARG A 91 59.77 15.99 -13.57
C ARG A 91 59.20 17.19 -14.32
N LEU A 92 58.04 17.03 -14.93
CA LEU A 92 57.32 18.12 -15.60
C LEU A 92 56.08 18.48 -14.78
N GLU A 93 56.07 19.71 -14.29
CA GLU A 93 54.89 20.35 -13.69
C GLU A 93 54.14 21.10 -14.79
N CYS A 94 52.84 20.86 -14.91
CA CYS A 94 51.98 21.49 -15.89
C CYS A 94 50.92 22.29 -15.15
N THR A 95 50.93 23.61 -15.31
CA THR A 95 49.94 24.51 -14.73
C THR A 95 49.10 25.09 -15.86
N ILE A 96 47.77 25.00 -15.74
CA ILE A 96 46.85 25.54 -16.73
C ILE A 96 45.90 26.50 -16.01
N THR A 97 45.89 27.75 -16.46
CA THR A 97 45.07 28.82 -15.89
C THR A 97 44.09 29.30 -16.95
N GLY A 98 42.80 29.15 -16.68
CA GLY A 98 41.71 29.68 -17.50
C GLY A 98 41.17 31.01 -16.97
N LEU A 99 40.13 31.52 -17.62
CA LEU A 99 39.34 32.64 -17.10
C LEU A 99 38.58 32.21 -15.84
N GLU A 100 38.45 33.10 -14.86
CA GLU A 100 37.54 32.87 -13.74
C GLU A 100 36.10 32.94 -14.26
N THR A 101 35.45 31.77 -14.32
CA THR A 101 34.05 31.66 -14.76
C THR A 101 33.19 31.06 -13.65
N GLU A 102 31.98 31.60 -13.49
CA GLU A 102 30.97 31.00 -12.64
C GLU A 102 30.40 29.70 -13.22
N ASN A 103 30.63 29.37 -14.49
CA ASN A 103 30.16 28.10 -15.08
C ASN A 103 31.30 27.10 -15.26
N TYR A 104 30.95 25.82 -15.33
CA TYR A 104 31.90 24.75 -15.61
C TYR A 104 32.45 24.87 -17.04
N ASP A 105 33.75 25.04 -17.18
CA ASP A 105 34.44 25.15 -18.46
C ASP A 105 34.78 23.76 -19.05
N GLN A 106 33.91 23.25 -19.92
CA GLN A 106 34.12 21.96 -20.60
C GLN A 106 35.34 21.98 -21.53
N ARG A 107 35.64 23.13 -22.15
CA ARG A 107 36.80 23.28 -23.05
C ARG A 107 38.11 23.13 -22.27
N LEU A 108 38.18 23.70 -21.08
CA LEU A 108 39.34 23.51 -20.20
C LEU A 108 39.50 22.03 -19.80
N GLU A 109 38.42 21.30 -19.53
CA GLU A 109 38.48 19.85 -19.30
C GLU A 109 39.06 19.09 -20.50
N GLU A 110 38.53 19.33 -21.70
CA GLU A 110 39.02 18.73 -22.95
C GLU A 110 40.53 18.99 -23.14
N LEU A 111 40.97 20.23 -22.90
CA LEU A 111 42.37 20.63 -23.02
C LEU A 111 43.27 19.91 -22.01
N LYS A 112 42.86 19.85 -20.73
CA LYS A 112 43.60 19.14 -19.68
C LYS A 112 43.78 17.65 -20.03
N ILE A 113 42.71 17.01 -20.51
CA ILE A 113 42.73 15.59 -20.92
C ILE A 113 43.64 15.38 -22.14
N ALA A 114 43.54 16.24 -23.16
CA ALA A 114 44.35 16.14 -24.36
C ALA A 114 45.86 16.30 -24.04
N LEU A 115 46.22 17.29 -23.21
CA LEU A 115 47.58 17.47 -22.71
C LEU A 115 48.09 16.24 -21.96
N LYS A 116 47.30 15.74 -21.00
CA LYS A 116 47.65 14.54 -20.24
C LYS A 116 47.87 13.34 -21.16
N ASN A 117 47.01 13.13 -22.16
CA ASN A 117 47.11 12.01 -23.08
C ASN A 117 48.30 12.15 -24.02
N ARG A 118 48.65 13.36 -24.45
CA ARG A 118 49.84 13.60 -25.27
C ARG A 118 51.13 13.42 -24.49
N LEU A 119 51.15 13.78 -23.21
CA LEU A 119 52.34 13.63 -22.34
C LEU A 119 52.52 12.19 -21.84
N ALA A 120 51.46 11.39 -21.68
CA ALA A 120 51.55 10.04 -21.10
C ALA A 120 52.54 9.07 -21.81
N PRO A 121 52.72 9.10 -23.15
CA PRO A 121 53.73 8.30 -23.82
C PRO A 121 55.16 8.63 -23.40
N ASP A 122 55.49 9.90 -23.15
CA ASP A 122 56.86 10.35 -22.89
C ASP A 122 57.28 10.20 -21.41
N TRP A 123 56.32 10.08 -20.50
CA TRP A 123 56.55 10.08 -19.05
C TRP A 123 56.05 8.78 -18.38
N GLU A 124 56.65 8.39 -17.27
CA GLU A 124 56.28 7.16 -16.57
C GLU A 124 54.99 7.29 -15.76
N VAL A 125 54.83 8.38 -15.01
CA VAL A 125 53.68 8.57 -14.11
C VAL A 125 53.02 9.93 -14.31
N CYS A 126 51.69 9.94 -14.32
CA CYS A 126 50.88 11.15 -14.33
C CYS A 126 50.15 11.27 -12.97
N THR A 127 50.47 12.31 -12.22
CA THR A 127 49.85 12.61 -10.93
C THR A 127 49.00 13.87 -11.07
N TRP A 128 47.69 13.76 -10.87
CA TRP A 128 46.73 14.86 -10.95
C TRP A 128 46.15 15.11 -9.56
N LEU A 129 46.56 16.19 -8.91
CA LEU A 129 46.23 16.46 -7.49
C LEU A 129 45.35 17.68 -7.30
N VAL A 130 45.59 18.75 -8.06
CA VAL A 130 44.90 20.04 -7.88
C VAL A 130 44.14 20.36 -9.16
N ASP A 131 42.82 20.46 -9.04
CA ASP A 131 41.92 20.91 -10.10
C ASP A 131 40.74 21.64 -9.50
N MET A 132 40.68 22.95 -9.71
CA MET A 132 39.65 23.80 -9.13
C MET A 132 38.26 23.54 -9.74
N GLN A 133 38.18 23.16 -11.02
CA GLN A 133 36.89 22.80 -11.63
C GLN A 133 36.36 21.50 -11.04
N SER A 134 37.22 20.49 -10.91
CA SER A 134 36.86 19.23 -10.26
C SER A 134 36.48 19.45 -8.80
N ALA A 135 37.22 20.28 -8.05
CA ALA A 135 36.92 20.58 -6.66
C ALA A 135 35.54 21.24 -6.51
N ARG A 136 35.16 22.10 -7.46
CA ARG A 136 33.83 22.70 -7.49
C ARG A 136 32.73 21.66 -7.74
N LEU A 137 32.92 20.75 -8.70
CA LEU A 137 31.98 19.65 -8.92
C LEU A 137 31.82 18.79 -7.65
N CYS A 138 32.94 18.46 -6.98
CA CYS A 138 32.89 17.73 -5.71
C CYS A 138 32.11 18.51 -4.64
N LYS A 139 32.29 19.82 -4.54
CA LYS A 139 31.55 20.66 -3.58
C LYS A 139 30.04 20.59 -3.83
N GLU A 140 29.61 20.83 -5.06
CA GLU A 140 28.18 20.80 -5.44
C GLU A 140 27.56 19.41 -5.23
N ALA A 141 28.28 18.35 -5.61
CA ALA A 141 27.84 16.97 -5.37
C ALA A 141 27.76 16.64 -3.87
N TYR A 142 28.74 17.08 -3.07
CA TYR A 142 28.78 16.78 -1.64
C TYR A 142 27.62 17.43 -0.88
N GLU A 143 27.22 18.64 -1.25
CA GLU A 143 26.05 19.32 -0.68
C GLU A 143 24.78 18.48 -0.86
N LYS A 144 24.58 17.89 -2.05
CA LYS A 144 23.45 16.98 -2.32
C LYS A 144 23.57 15.67 -1.55
N ALA A 145 24.75 15.06 -1.56
CA ALA A 145 25.00 13.82 -0.83
C ALA A 145 24.74 13.98 0.67
N PHE A 146 25.10 15.12 1.25
CA PHE A 146 24.88 15.43 2.66
C PHE A 146 23.39 15.41 3.04
N VAL A 147 22.52 15.99 2.20
CA VAL A 147 21.06 15.97 2.41
C VAL A 147 20.55 14.53 2.40
N ILE A 148 20.93 13.75 1.40
CA ILE A 148 20.51 12.35 1.26
C ILE A 148 21.01 11.52 2.45
N GLU A 149 22.27 11.71 2.86
CA GLU A 149 22.87 11.01 4.00
C GLU A 149 22.08 11.25 5.30
N ASN A 150 21.60 12.48 5.50
CA ASN A 150 20.77 12.82 6.65
C ASN A 150 19.36 12.26 6.54
N ASN A 151 18.76 12.25 5.34
CA ASN A 151 17.46 11.61 5.11
C ASN A 151 17.53 10.11 5.41
N VAL A 152 18.60 9.41 4.98
CA VAL A 152 18.85 8.01 5.35
C VAL A 152 18.87 7.85 6.86
N ARG A 153 19.62 8.70 7.57
CA ARG A 153 19.71 8.62 9.05
C ARG A 153 18.38 8.89 9.73
N ALA A 154 17.62 9.87 9.24
CA ALA A 154 16.30 10.21 9.79
C ALA A 154 15.32 9.05 9.63
N PHE A 155 15.20 8.52 8.42
CA PHE A 155 14.36 7.36 8.13
C PHE A 155 14.79 6.13 8.94
N ALA A 156 16.08 5.79 8.94
CA ALA A 156 16.59 4.68 9.73
C ALA A 156 16.34 4.86 11.24
N SER A 157 16.48 6.08 11.75
CA SER A 157 16.18 6.41 13.14
C SER A 157 14.72 6.20 13.47
N LYS A 158 13.82 6.68 12.61
CA LYS A 158 12.37 6.55 12.77
C LYS A 158 11.96 5.07 12.89
N VAL A 159 12.34 4.26 11.90
CA VAL A 159 12.03 2.83 11.84
C VAL A 159 12.63 2.06 13.02
N LEU A 160 13.92 2.25 13.31
CA LEU A 160 14.61 1.52 14.39
C LEU A 160 14.06 1.88 15.77
N ILE A 161 13.80 3.16 16.04
CA ILE A 161 13.25 3.59 17.33
C ILE A 161 11.82 3.09 17.51
N HIS A 162 10.98 3.17 16.47
CA HIS A 162 9.60 2.69 16.51
C HIS A 162 9.56 1.18 16.86
N PHE A 163 10.33 0.34 16.15
CA PHE A 163 10.24 -1.12 16.34
C PHE A 163 11.13 -1.71 17.44
N LEU A 164 12.24 -1.06 17.79
CA LEU A 164 13.22 -1.60 18.74
C LEU A 164 13.41 -0.73 20.00
N GLY A 165 12.89 0.49 20.00
CA GLY A 165 13.03 1.45 21.10
C GLY A 165 14.24 2.37 20.96
N ALA A 166 14.29 3.41 21.81
CA ALA A 166 15.36 4.42 21.80
C ALA A 166 16.76 3.84 22.10
N ASP A 167 16.83 2.69 22.79
CA ASP A 167 18.05 1.97 23.13
C ASP A 167 18.38 0.84 22.13
N TRP A 168 17.83 0.89 20.91
CA TRP A 168 17.98 -0.15 19.88
C TRP A 168 19.42 -0.64 19.69
N LEU A 169 20.42 0.23 19.77
CA LEU A 169 21.83 -0.13 19.57
C LEU A 169 22.39 -1.02 20.70
N SER A 170 21.69 -1.11 21.84
CA SER A 170 22.02 -1.99 22.94
C SER A 170 21.43 -3.41 22.79
N LYS A 171 20.58 -3.63 21.78
CA LYS A 171 19.93 -4.93 21.56
C LYS A 171 20.96 -6.04 21.31
N PRO A 172 20.75 -7.26 21.84
CA PRO A 172 21.63 -8.39 21.58
C PRO A 172 21.76 -8.65 20.08
N GLY A 173 22.98 -8.79 19.56
CA GLY A 173 23.27 -8.92 18.13
C GLY A 173 23.98 -7.71 17.52
N LEU A 174 23.88 -6.53 18.15
CA LEU A 174 24.49 -5.29 17.69
C LEU A 174 25.71 -4.86 18.50
N GLU A 175 26.29 -5.75 19.32
CA GLU A 175 27.35 -5.39 20.27
C GLU A 175 28.60 -4.81 19.59
N LYS A 176 28.93 -5.29 18.38
CA LYS A 176 30.08 -4.81 17.61
C LYS A 176 29.88 -3.35 17.18
N GLN A 177 28.70 -3.03 16.69
CA GLN A 177 28.32 -1.70 16.21
C GLN A 177 28.19 -0.74 17.37
N SER A 178 27.60 -1.18 18.48
CA SER A 178 27.53 -0.44 19.75
C SER A 178 28.91 -0.01 20.24
N GLU A 179 29.88 -0.93 20.28
CA GLU A 179 31.25 -0.61 20.70
C GLU A 179 31.96 0.35 19.73
N SER A 180 31.74 0.18 18.41
CA SER A 180 32.28 1.09 17.40
C SER A 180 31.75 2.52 17.57
N VAL A 181 30.44 2.67 17.74
CA VAL A 181 29.76 3.97 17.95
C VAL A 181 30.22 4.62 19.24
N LYS A 182 30.33 3.87 20.33
CA LYS A 182 30.79 4.39 21.64
C LYS A 182 32.17 5.04 21.55
N ASN A 183 33.09 4.41 20.81
CA ASN A 183 34.44 4.95 20.60
C ASN A 183 34.45 6.23 19.75
N LEU A 184 33.53 6.37 18.79
CA LEU A 184 33.42 7.54 17.93
C LEU A 184 32.68 8.69 18.63
N LYS A 185 31.64 8.39 19.41
CA LYS A 185 30.90 9.34 20.25
C LYS A 185 31.82 10.12 21.18
N GLY A 186 32.75 9.42 21.85
CA GLY A 186 33.74 10.08 22.71
C GLY A 186 34.60 11.10 21.96
N LYS A 187 34.97 10.84 20.70
CA LYS A 187 35.71 11.79 19.86
C LYS A 187 34.85 12.95 19.37
N PHE A 188 33.57 12.71 19.10
CA PHE A 188 32.63 13.74 18.68
C PHE A 188 32.41 14.77 19.78
N ILE A 189 32.05 14.30 20.99
CA ILE A 189 31.82 15.15 22.17
C ILE A 189 33.06 15.99 22.52
N GLN A 190 34.27 15.40 22.40
CA GLN A 190 35.52 16.14 22.61
C GLN A 190 35.73 17.28 21.60
N ARG A 191 35.25 17.13 20.37
CA ARG A 191 35.42 18.14 19.31
C ARG A 191 34.35 19.22 19.36
N VAL A 192 33.13 18.86 19.76
CA VAL A 192 31.97 19.77 19.77
C VAL A 192 31.23 19.63 21.11
N PRO A 193 31.83 20.11 22.22
CA PRO A 193 31.29 19.92 23.57
C PRO A 193 29.94 20.61 23.78
N GLU A 194 29.58 21.58 22.93
CA GLU A 194 28.29 22.28 22.97
C GLU A 194 27.09 21.33 22.73
N PHE A 195 27.32 20.15 22.15
CA PHE A 195 26.30 19.13 21.88
C PHE A 195 26.39 17.90 22.79
N ASP A 196 26.98 18.00 23.99
CA ASP A 196 27.21 16.87 24.93
C ASP A 196 25.94 16.11 25.40
N ASN A 197 24.73 16.55 25.03
CA ASN A 197 23.48 15.91 25.45
C ASN A 197 22.58 15.48 24.29
N ILE A 198 23.10 15.38 23.07
CA ILE A 198 22.33 14.82 21.94
C ILE A 198 22.61 13.32 21.78
N ASN A 199 21.63 12.59 21.24
CA ASN A 199 21.91 11.23 20.77
C ASN A 199 22.79 11.32 19.51
N THR A 200 24.05 10.90 19.63
CA THR A 200 25.02 10.92 18.54
C THR A 200 25.19 9.56 17.87
N ASP A 201 24.33 8.57 18.14
CA ASP A 201 24.57 7.20 17.71
C ASP A 201 24.60 7.11 16.17
N PHE A 202 23.59 7.65 15.49
CA PHE A 202 23.58 7.76 14.03
C PHE A 202 24.64 8.72 13.47
N LEU A 203 24.93 9.81 14.18
CA LEU A 203 25.97 10.78 13.77
C LEU A 203 27.38 10.19 13.85
N SER A 204 27.57 9.21 14.72
CA SER A 204 28.85 8.52 14.93
C SER A 204 29.02 7.32 14.01
N MET A 205 27.98 6.90 13.28
CA MET A 205 28.06 5.84 12.29
C MET A 205 28.48 6.40 10.92
N THR A 206 29.44 5.71 10.28
CA THR A 206 29.64 5.88 8.84
C THR A 206 28.46 5.28 8.08
N LEU A 207 28.22 5.70 6.84
CA LEU A 207 27.18 5.12 6.00
C LEU A 207 27.33 3.61 5.86
N GLU A 208 28.55 3.11 5.68
CA GLU A 208 28.83 1.69 5.57
C GLU A 208 28.46 0.94 6.84
N THR A 209 28.69 1.56 8.01
CA THR A 209 28.31 0.97 9.30
C THR A 209 26.79 0.97 9.45
N LEU A 210 26.13 2.07 9.10
CA LEU A 210 24.68 2.20 9.15
C LEU A 210 24.00 1.17 8.23
N PHE A 211 24.36 1.13 6.95
CA PHE A 211 23.78 0.17 6.02
C PHE A 211 24.16 -1.28 6.35
N GLY A 212 25.33 -1.52 6.93
CA GLY A 212 25.66 -2.84 7.49
C GLY A 212 24.73 -3.25 8.65
N VAL A 213 24.28 -2.30 9.48
CA VAL A 213 23.21 -2.56 10.46
C VAL A 213 21.89 -2.82 9.75
N LEU A 214 21.52 -1.97 8.79
CA LEU A 214 20.22 -2.07 8.12
C LEU A 214 20.06 -3.38 7.36
N PHE A 215 21.07 -3.83 6.62
CA PHE A 215 20.99 -5.00 5.74
C PHE A 215 21.35 -6.31 6.45
N ASP A 216 22.37 -6.30 7.31
CA ASP A 216 22.90 -7.54 7.92
C ASP A 216 22.56 -7.66 9.42
N GLY A 217 21.95 -6.64 10.00
CA GLY A 217 21.64 -6.60 11.42
C GLY A 217 20.54 -7.59 11.80
N VAL A 218 20.79 -8.32 12.88
CA VAL A 218 19.83 -9.27 13.47
C VAL A 218 19.82 -9.04 14.97
N THR A 219 18.64 -8.85 15.54
CA THR A 219 18.45 -8.82 17.00
C THR A 219 18.09 -10.19 17.51
N TYR A 220 18.46 -10.45 18.76
CA TYR A 220 18.19 -11.71 19.44
C TYR A 220 17.47 -11.48 20.76
N ASN A 221 16.68 -12.46 21.17
CA ASN A 221 16.03 -12.44 22.47
C ASN A 221 17.07 -12.25 23.59
N ALA A 222 16.78 -11.34 24.52
CA ALA A 222 17.64 -11.05 25.66
C ALA A 222 17.85 -12.27 26.55
N GLU A 223 16.81 -13.10 26.68
CA GLU A 223 16.82 -14.35 27.42
C GLU A 223 16.67 -15.54 26.48
N PHE A 224 17.44 -16.60 26.73
CA PHE A 224 17.31 -17.87 26.02
C PHE A 224 17.67 -19.03 26.94
N VAL A 225 17.05 -20.19 26.71
CA VAL A 225 17.21 -21.38 27.53
C VAL A 225 18.13 -22.37 26.82
N LEU A 226 19.18 -22.80 27.52
CA LEU A 226 20.02 -23.90 27.04
C LEU A 226 19.33 -25.23 27.31
N ASN A 227 19.27 -26.09 26.31
CA ASN A 227 18.87 -27.48 26.53
C ASN A 227 19.99 -28.26 27.23
N ARG A 228 19.66 -29.48 27.70
CA ARG A 228 20.57 -30.30 28.50
C ARG A 228 21.89 -30.58 27.79
N ASP A 229 21.86 -30.93 26.51
CA ASP A 229 23.07 -31.22 25.73
C ASP A 229 23.94 -29.97 25.53
N GLN A 230 23.31 -28.81 25.31
CA GLN A 230 24.01 -27.54 25.17
C GLN A 230 24.67 -27.11 26.48
N TYR A 231 23.98 -27.33 27.61
CA TYR A 231 24.49 -27.07 28.95
C TYR A 231 25.66 -28.01 29.29
N ASP A 232 25.52 -29.31 29.04
CA ASP A 232 26.59 -30.29 29.27
C ASP A 232 27.83 -29.95 28.43
N LYS A 233 27.64 -29.48 27.19
CA LYS A 233 28.74 -29.00 26.34
C LYS A 233 29.39 -27.73 26.89
N LEU A 234 28.60 -26.77 27.38
CA LEU A 234 29.11 -25.56 28.04
C LEU A 234 29.94 -25.90 29.28
N PHE A 235 29.44 -26.80 30.14
CA PHE A 235 30.11 -27.27 31.33
C PHE A 235 31.44 -27.96 31.00
N ASN A 236 31.46 -28.78 29.95
CA ASN A 236 32.67 -29.42 29.45
C ASN A 236 33.71 -28.42 28.92
N MET A 237 33.27 -27.34 28.25
CA MET A 237 34.17 -26.26 27.82
C MET A 237 34.78 -25.52 29.02
N ALA A 238 33.97 -25.18 30.02
CA ALA A 238 34.43 -24.54 31.24
C ALA A 238 35.41 -25.42 32.03
N SER A 239 35.16 -26.73 32.09
CA SER A 239 36.01 -27.69 32.83
C SER A 239 37.37 -27.95 32.17
N LYS A 240 37.54 -27.62 30.88
CA LYS A 240 38.75 -27.89 30.09
C LYS A 240 39.67 -26.67 29.91
N ASN A 241 39.51 -25.61 30.72
CA ASN A 241 40.25 -24.34 30.59
C ASN A 241 40.19 -23.72 29.18
N VAL A 242 39.04 -23.86 28.49
CA VAL A 242 38.80 -23.15 27.23
C VAL A 242 38.75 -21.64 27.51
N SER A 243 39.24 -20.81 26.58
CA SER A 243 39.23 -19.36 26.73
C SER A 243 37.81 -18.84 26.95
N GLY A 244 37.66 -17.83 27.82
CA GLY A 244 36.36 -17.20 28.09
C GLY A 244 35.68 -16.65 26.83
N GLN A 245 36.46 -16.27 25.81
CA GLN A 245 35.95 -15.78 24.54
C GLN A 245 35.25 -16.87 23.72
N ASN A 246 35.84 -18.07 23.63
CA ASN A 246 35.22 -19.20 22.95
C ASN A 246 33.94 -19.66 23.68
N ILE A 247 33.92 -19.56 25.01
CA ILE A 247 32.72 -19.82 25.82
C ILE A 247 31.63 -18.78 25.51
N ALA A 248 31.99 -17.49 25.47
CA ALA A 248 31.06 -16.41 25.15
C ALA A 248 30.50 -16.53 23.72
N GLU A 249 31.33 -16.87 22.73
CA GLU A 249 30.90 -17.11 21.34
C GLU A 249 29.95 -18.31 21.26
N TYR A 250 30.25 -19.39 21.98
CA TYR A 250 29.35 -20.55 22.06
C TYR A 250 27.99 -20.15 22.65
N ILE A 251 27.97 -19.41 23.77
CA ILE A 251 26.74 -18.91 24.41
C ILE A 251 25.95 -18.03 23.43
N LYS A 252 26.61 -17.07 22.76
CA LYS A 252 25.98 -16.20 21.75
C LYS A 252 25.36 -17.00 20.60
N SER A 253 26.02 -18.08 20.16
CA SER A 253 25.50 -18.96 19.10
C SER A 253 24.22 -19.74 19.47
N LYS A 254 23.76 -19.67 20.73
CA LYS A 254 22.53 -20.33 21.20
C LYS A 254 21.37 -19.37 21.37
N ARG A 255 21.59 -18.08 21.16
CA ARG A 255 20.52 -17.10 21.13
C ARG A 255 19.55 -17.42 19.99
N THR A 256 18.27 -17.16 20.22
CA THR A 256 17.23 -17.25 19.21
C THR A 256 17.06 -15.88 18.56
N VAL A 257 16.95 -15.87 17.24
CA VAL A 257 16.67 -14.65 16.47
C VAL A 257 15.32 -14.09 16.90
N GLU A 258 15.28 -12.79 17.18
CA GLU A 258 14.07 -12.03 17.48
C GLU A 258 13.55 -11.36 16.21
N LYS A 259 14.39 -10.51 15.58
CA LYS A 259 14.07 -9.83 14.32
C LYS A 259 15.29 -9.71 13.42
N SER A 260 15.08 -9.86 12.11
CA SER A 260 15.95 -9.36 11.05
C SER A 260 15.67 -7.87 10.86
N ILE A 261 16.68 -7.02 11.03
CA ILE A 261 16.50 -5.57 10.86
C ILE A 261 16.00 -5.29 9.44
N TRP A 262 16.64 -5.85 8.42
CA TRP A 262 16.23 -5.62 7.04
C TRP A 262 14.84 -6.16 6.75
N SER A 263 14.69 -7.49 6.90
CA SER A 263 13.52 -8.21 6.40
C SER A 263 12.25 -7.88 7.17
N ASP A 264 12.37 -7.69 8.48
CA ASP A 264 11.20 -7.53 9.33
C ASP A 264 10.86 -6.04 9.57
N LEU A 265 11.85 -5.13 9.49
CA LEU A 265 11.63 -3.72 9.82
C LEU A 265 11.66 -2.76 8.62
N PHE A 266 12.44 -3.03 7.58
CA PHE A 266 12.61 -2.09 6.46
C PHE A 266 11.91 -2.54 5.17
N VAL A 267 11.97 -3.83 4.84
CA VAL A 267 11.35 -4.37 3.62
C VAL A 267 9.85 -4.06 3.49
N PRO A 268 9.01 -4.06 4.55
CA PRO A 268 7.59 -3.69 4.42
C PRO A 268 7.38 -2.33 3.74
N PHE A 269 8.26 -1.38 4.02
CA PHE A 269 8.16 0.00 3.54
C PHE A 269 8.93 0.23 2.22
N ILE A 270 9.53 -0.79 1.62
CA ILE A 270 10.36 -0.65 0.41
C ILE A 270 9.81 -1.54 -0.70
N ASP A 271 9.25 -0.92 -1.73
CA ASP A 271 8.60 -1.65 -2.84
C ASP A 271 9.58 -2.51 -3.65
N GLU A 272 10.81 -2.04 -3.84
CA GLU A 272 11.84 -2.74 -4.63
C GLU A 272 13.15 -2.94 -3.83
N PRO A 273 13.21 -3.88 -2.87
CA PRO A 273 14.33 -4.02 -1.93
C PRO A 273 15.71 -4.20 -2.58
N GLU A 274 15.79 -4.94 -3.69
CA GLU A 274 17.07 -5.15 -4.38
C GLU A 274 17.53 -3.90 -5.14
N LYS A 275 16.60 -3.11 -5.70
CA LYS A 275 16.94 -1.80 -6.28
C LYS A 275 17.40 -0.81 -5.22
N PHE A 276 16.79 -0.85 -4.03
CA PHE A 276 17.22 -0.04 -2.90
C PHE A 276 18.67 -0.35 -2.49
N LYS A 277 19.02 -1.64 -2.39
CA LYS A 277 20.40 -2.07 -2.10
C LYS A 277 21.38 -1.64 -3.19
N ASP A 278 21.01 -1.80 -4.46
CA ASP A 278 21.83 -1.35 -5.58
C ASP A 278 22.06 0.16 -5.58
N ALA A 279 21.01 0.94 -5.32
CA ALA A 279 21.09 2.40 -5.19
C ALA A 279 21.98 2.80 -4.01
N THR A 280 21.84 2.11 -2.87
CA THR A 280 22.68 2.32 -1.69
C THR A 280 24.16 2.08 -1.98
N HIS A 281 24.49 0.98 -2.65
CA HIS A 281 25.88 0.65 -2.95
C HIS A 281 26.53 1.74 -3.81
N LYS A 282 25.87 2.14 -4.90
CA LYS A 282 26.34 3.22 -5.79
C LYS A 282 26.46 4.55 -5.05
N PHE A 283 25.44 4.90 -4.26
CA PHE A 283 25.46 6.11 -3.45
C PHE A 283 26.67 6.18 -2.52
N ILE A 284 26.98 5.10 -1.80
CA ILE A 284 28.14 5.04 -0.89
C ILE A 284 29.45 5.22 -1.67
N GLU A 285 29.62 4.52 -2.79
CA GLU A 285 30.83 4.61 -3.61
C GLU A 285 31.05 6.03 -4.15
N ASP A 286 30.00 6.62 -4.72
CA ASP A 286 30.03 7.96 -5.31
C ASP A 286 30.21 9.05 -4.24
N ARG A 287 29.48 8.95 -3.12
CA ARG A 287 29.65 9.84 -1.96
C ARG A 287 31.08 9.80 -1.45
N ASN A 288 31.67 8.62 -1.32
CA ASN A 288 33.06 8.46 -0.89
C ASN A 288 34.08 8.98 -1.91
N HIS A 289 33.76 8.92 -3.21
CA HIS A 289 34.60 9.51 -4.26
C HIS A 289 34.62 11.04 -4.14
N VAL A 290 33.45 11.64 -3.98
CA VAL A 290 33.23 13.07 -3.80
C VAL A 290 33.85 13.60 -2.50
N ALA A 291 33.57 12.94 -1.37
CA ALA A 291 34.02 13.37 -0.03
C ALA A 291 35.54 13.39 0.12
N HIS A 292 36.24 12.47 -0.56
CA HIS A 292 37.70 12.42 -0.59
C HIS A 292 38.31 13.32 -1.68
N SER A 293 37.53 14.20 -2.30
CA SER A 293 37.97 15.15 -3.33
C SER A 293 38.74 14.48 -4.47
N LYS A 294 38.35 13.26 -4.85
CA LYS A 294 38.93 12.57 -6.00
C LYS A 294 38.51 13.29 -7.29
N VAL A 295 39.37 13.26 -8.30
CA VAL A 295 39.12 13.96 -9.58
C VAL A 295 37.80 13.51 -10.19
N LEU A 296 37.00 14.48 -10.65
CA LEU A 296 35.71 14.32 -11.30
C LEU A 296 35.74 14.99 -12.67
N SER A 297 35.30 14.23 -13.68
CA SER A 297 34.93 14.80 -14.96
C SER A 297 33.49 15.30 -14.94
N TRP A 298 33.12 16.16 -15.90
CA TRP A 298 31.73 16.58 -16.08
C TRP A 298 30.79 15.38 -16.28
N SER A 299 31.21 14.41 -17.10
CA SER A 299 30.42 13.20 -17.37
C SER A 299 30.22 12.33 -16.12
N ALA A 300 31.27 12.12 -15.32
CA ALA A 300 31.18 11.36 -14.09
C ALA A 300 30.31 12.07 -13.06
N TYR A 301 30.42 13.41 -12.95
CA TYR A 301 29.56 14.22 -12.10
C TYR A 301 28.07 14.04 -12.43
N GLN A 302 27.69 14.05 -13.70
CA GLN A 302 26.29 13.83 -14.10
C GLN A 302 25.78 12.42 -13.73
N VAL A 303 26.64 11.39 -13.82
CA VAL A 303 26.29 10.03 -13.39
C VAL A 303 26.07 9.98 -11.88
N ILE A 304 26.97 10.58 -11.11
CA ILE A 304 26.88 10.66 -9.65
C ILE A 304 25.59 11.37 -9.22
N LEU A 305 25.25 12.50 -9.85
CA LEU A 305 24.01 13.21 -9.54
C LEU A 305 22.78 12.34 -9.77
N LYS A 306 22.76 11.58 -10.87
CA LYS A 306 21.66 10.66 -11.17
C LYS A 306 21.57 9.52 -10.16
N ASP A 307 22.69 9.00 -9.69
CA ASP A 307 22.70 7.94 -8.68
C ASP A 307 22.29 8.49 -7.29
N PHE A 308 22.60 9.75 -6.99
CA PHE A 308 22.08 10.46 -5.82
C PHE A 308 20.56 10.67 -5.89
N GLU A 309 20.03 11.12 -7.03
CA GLU A 309 18.58 11.30 -7.23
C GLU A 309 17.81 10.00 -7.03
N LYS A 310 18.32 8.88 -7.56
CA LYS A 310 17.70 7.56 -7.34
C LYS A 310 17.68 7.18 -5.86
N MET A 311 18.77 7.43 -5.13
CA MET A 311 18.80 7.11 -3.70
C MET A 311 17.81 7.98 -2.92
N ASP A 312 17.72 9.28 -3.23
CA ASP A 312 16.76 10.19 -2.59
C ASP A 312 15.31 9.76 -2.85
N GLU A 313 14.98 9.39 -4.08
CA GLU A 313 13.65 8.88 -4.45
C GLU A 313 13.28 7.63 -3.66
N GLN A 314 14.20 6.66 -3.59
CA GLN A 314 13.99 5.42 -2.83
C GLN A 314 13.74 5.68 -1.34
N ILE A 315 14.44 6.64 -0.73
CA ILE A 315 14.25 6.98 0.69
C ILE A 315 12.92 7.70 0.91
N ARG A 316 12.59 8.69 0.07
CA ARG A 316 11.34 9.47 0.21
C ARG A 316 10.11 8.57 0.09
N ASN A 317 10.13 7.65 -0.88
CA ASN A 317 9.04 6.71 -1.06
C ASN A 317 8.88 5.80 0.17
N ALA A 318 10.01 5.30 0.71
CA ALA A 318 9.98 4.45 1.89
C ALA A 318 9.53 5.18 3.16
N ASP A 319 9.96 6.43 3.34
CA ASP A 319 9.56 7.27 4.49
C ASP A 319 8.08 7.64 4.44
N ALA A 320 7.56 8.00 3.25
CA ALA A 320 6.14 8.27 3.04
C ALA A 320 5.28 7.03 3.29
N LYS A 321 5.72 5.86 2.82
CA LYS A 321 5.01 4.59 3.06
C LYS A 321 4.99 4.24 4.55
N PHE A 322 6.09 4.48 5.26
CA PHE A 322 6.12 4.32 6.72
C PHE A 322 5.11 5.25 7.41
N ASP A 323 5.02 6.53 7.05
CA ASP A 323 4.04 7.45 7.67
C ASP A 323 2.59 7.05 7.42
N MET A 324 2.30 6.47 6.25
CA MET A 324 0.97 5.99 5.91
C MET A 324 0.58 4.72 6.66
N GLU A 325 1.53 3.80 6.87
CA GLU A 325 1.25 2.51 7.53
C GLU A 325 1.35 2.59 9.05
N GLU A 326 2.25 3.41 9.58
CA GLU A 326 2.50 3.62 11.02
C GLU A 326 2.09 5.04 11.43
N THR A 327 0.84 5.41 11.12
CA THR A 327 0.28 6.73 11.43
C THR A 327 0.17 6.93 12.95
N SER A 328 0.54 8.11 13.43
CA SER A 328 0.52 8.41 14.86
C SER A 328 -0.91 8.59 15.39
N ASP A 329 -1.10 8.26 16.67
CA ASP A 329 -2.39 8.44 17.36
C ASP A 329 -2.88 9.89 17.24
N GLU A 330 -1.98 10.88 17.32
CA GLU A 330 -2.37 12.29 17.20
C GLU A 330 -2.91 12.66 15.81
N LEU A 331 -2.40 12.03 14.75
CA LEU A 331 -2.92 12.23 13.39
C LEU A 331 -4.29 11.58 13.24
N LEU A 332 -4.47 10.37 13.78
CA LEU A 332 -5.78 9.69 13.80
C LEU A 332 -6.80 10.50 14.61
N ASP A 333 -6.42 11.00 15.78
CA ASP A 333 -7.26 11.86 16.62
C ASP A 333 -7.60 13.16 15.89
N THR A 334 -6.66 13.73 15.13
CA THR A 334 -6.91 14.95 14.33
C THR A 334 -7.95 14.69 13.25
N TRP A 335 -7.81 13.60 12.47
CA TRP A 335 -8.80 13.24 11.45
C TRP A 335 -10.17 12.95 12.07
N SER A 336 -10.21 12.21 13.18
CA SER A 336 -11.46 11.94 13.89
C SER A 336 -12.13 13.22 14.38
N ALA A 337 -11.36 14.20 14.87
CA ALA A 337 -11.91 15.48 15.31
C ALA A 337 -12.41 16.33 14.13
N GLU A 338 -11.71 16.29 13.00
CA GLU A 338 -12.14 16.97 11.77
C GLU A 338 -13.43 16.36 11.19
N GLU A 339 -13.56 15.04 11.19
CA GLU A 339 -14.79 14.34 10.80
C GLU A 339 -15.95 14.64 11.75
N GLU A 340 -15.72 14.60 13.07
CA GLU A 340 -16.72 14.96 14.08
C GLU A 340 -17.18 16.41 13.91
N GLN A 341 -16.26 17.34 13.64
CA GLN A 341 -16.62 18.74 13.38
C GLN A 341 -17.48 18.87 12.12
N GLN A 342 -17.11 18.23 11.01
CA GLN A 342 -17.90 18.27 9.77
C GLN A 342 -19.31 17.70 9.99
N ARG A 343 -19.42 16.60 10.74
CA ARG A 343 -20.71 16.01 11.10
C ARG A 343 -21.55 16.97 11.95
N ASN A 344 -20.96 17.56 12.98
CA ASN A 344 -21.64 18.53 13.85
C ASN A 344 -22.12 19.76 13.06
N GLU A 345 -21.34 20.24 12.10
CA GLU A 345 -21.74 21.36 11.23
C GLU A 345 -22.91 20.98 10.30
N ARG A 346 -22.89 19.77 9.71
CA ARG A 346 -24.01 19.23 8.90
C ARG A 346 -25.29 19.08 9.73
N GLU A 347 -25.20 18.46 10.90
CA GLU A 347 -26.34 18.25 11.80
C GLU A 347 -26.91 19.59 12.31
N TYR A 348 -26.06 20.54 12.70
CA TYR A 348 -26.49 21.88 13.10
C TYR A 348 -27.25 22.61 11.98
N TYR A 349 -26.74 22.53 10.74
CA TYR A 349 -27.40 23.15 9.59
C TYR A 349 -28.77 22.52 9.32
N ARG A 350 -28.87 21.19 9.37
CA ARG A 350 -30.13 20.44 9.20
C ARG A 350 -31.16 20.79 10.26
N GLU A 351 -30.78 20.78 11.54
CA GLU A 351 -31.67 21.12 12.65
C GLU A 351 -32.22 22.55 12.50
N ARG A 352 -31.34 23.49 12.13
CA ARG A 352 -31.74 24.88 11.89
C ARG A 352 -32.68 25.00 10.70
N LEU A 353 -32.37 24.35 9.58
CA LEU A 353 -33.21 24.37 8.38
C LEU A 353 -34.60 23.80 8.67
N ALA A 354 -34.69 22.62 9.31
CA ALA A 354 -35.95 21.99 9.67
C ALA A 354 -36.76 22.83 10.67
N SER A 355 -36.12 23.40 11.70
CA SER A 355 -36.81 24.16 12.75
C SER A 355 -37.31 25.54 12.31
N GLU A 356 -36.61 26.22 11.39
CA GLU A 356 -36.99 27.54 10.89
C GLU A 356 -38.00 27.47 9.73
N THR A 357 -37.89 26.47 8.84
CA THR A 357 -38.76 26.34 7.65
C THR A 357 -39.94 25.40 7.86
N GLY A 358 -39.83 24.43 8.78
CA GLY A 358 -40.82 23.40 9.02
C GLY A 358 -40.79 22.21 8.05
N ILE A 359 -39.78 22.13 7.16
CA ILE A 359 -39.57 20.95 6.31
C ILE A 359 -38.95 19.81 7.13
N ASN A 360 -39.28 18.56 6.80
CA ASN A 360 -38.62 17.43 7.43
C ASN A 360 -37.28 17.18 6.76
N ILE A 361 -36.24 17.00 7.57
CA ILE A 361 -34.94 16.54 7.11
C ILE A 361 -34.60 15.32 7.94
N LEU A 362 -34.72 14.16 7.33
CA LEU A 362 -34.45 12.89 8.01
C LEU A 362 -33.01 12.47 7.75
N ASP A 363 -32.39 11.88 8.77
CA ASP A 363 -31.14 11.16 8.61
C ASP A 363 -31.38 9.72 8.13
N GLU A 364 -30.31 9.01 7.81
CA GLU A 364 -30.37 7.62 7.36
C GLU A 364 -31.21 6.72 8.28
N SER A 365 -31.05 6.85 9.61
CA SER A 365 -31.76 6.00 10.57
C SER A 365 -33.25 6.34 10.63
N ASP A 366 -33.60 7.63 10.57
CA ASP A 366 -34.99 8.07 10.56
C ASP A 366 -35.71 7.61 9.27
N ILE A 367 -35.03 7.63 8.12
CA ILE A 367 -35.55 7.12 6.84
C ILE A 367 -35.76 5.60 6.92
N GLU A 368 -34.79 4.84 7.44
CA GLU A 368 -34.93 3.39 7.67
C GLU A 368 -36.15 3.07 8.53
N ASN A 369 -36.30 3.76 9.66
CA ASN A 369 -37.43 3.57 10.57
C ASN A 369 -38.76 3.84 9.87
N GLN A 370 -38.84 4.87 9.03
CA GLN A 370 -40.06 5.20 8.29
C GLN A 370 -40.43 4.11 7.26
N PHE A 371 -39.44 3.54 6.57
CA PHE A 371 -39.66 2.39 5.68
C PHE A 371 -40.06 1.13 6.47
N ASP A 372 -39.41 0.86 7.60
CA ASP A 372 -39.74 -0.27 8.48
C ASP A 372 -41.16 -0.19 9.03
N GLU A 373 -41.62 0.99 9.45
CA GLU A 373 -43.01 1.22 9.86
C GLU A 373 -44.00 0.88 8.74
N THR A 374 -43.67 1.27 7.51
CA THR A 374 -44.52 1.02 6.34
C THR A 374 -44.60 -0.48 5.99
N LEU A 375 -43.48 -1.19 6.09
CA LEU A 375 -43.46 -2.66 5.96
C LEU A 375 -44.22 -3.35 7.10
N HIS A 376 -44.08 -2.85 8.33
CA HIS A 376 -44.77 -3.41 9.48
C HIS A 376 -46.30 -3.23 9.39
N ASP A 377 -46.75 -2.11 8.82
CA ASP A 377 -48.17 -1.88 8.53
C ASP A 377 -48.70 -2.88 7.50
N LEU A 378 -47.93 -3.13 6.42
CA LEU A 378 -48.26 -4.16 5.43
C LEU A 378 -48.36 -5.55 6.07
N TYR A 379 -47.37 -5.93 6.90
CA TYR A 379 -47.41 -7.17 7.67
C TYR A 379 -48.63 -7.25 8.59
N SER A 380 -48.91 -6.16 9.32
CA SER A 380 -50.03 -6.09 10.24
C SER A 380 -51.37 -6.31 9.55
N ASP A 381 -51.53 -5.83 8.32
CA ASP A 381 -52.74 -6.03 7.53
C ASP A 381 -52.89 -7.49 7.05
N VAL A 382 -51.80 -8.11 6.60
CA VAL A 382 -51.76 -9.56 6.29
C VAL A 382 -52.09 -10.39 7.52
N PHE A 383 -51.47 -10.07 8.66
CA PHE A 383 -51.67 -10.80 9.91
C PHE A 383 -53.11 -10.68 10.40
N LYS A 384 -53.69 -9.48 10.40
CA LYS A 384 -55.11 -9.26 10.77
C LYS A 384 -56.05 -10.11 9.89
N GLN A 385 -55.74 -10.27 8.61
CA GLN A 385 -56.61 -10.99 7.68
C GLN A 385 -56.50 -12.51 7.81
N TYR A 386 -55.28 -13.05 7.97
CA TYR A 386 -55.05 -14.49 7.81
C TYR A 386 -54.60 -15.25 9.07
N HIS A 387 -54.18 -14.60 10.17
CA HIS A 387 -53.51 -15.33 11.27
C HIS A 387 -54.39 -16.37 12.00
N LEU A 388 -55.72 -16.23 11.94
CA LEU A 388 -56.69 -17.19 12.51
C LEU A 388 -57.23 -18.16 11.47
N ASP A 389 -56.88 -17.99 10.20
CA ASP A 389 -57.34 -18.84 9.12
C ASP A 389 -56.40 -20.04 8.98
N VAL A 390 -56.88 -21.21 9.41
CA VAL A 390 -56.15 -22.49 9.36
C VAL A 390 -55.71 -22.90 7.94
N ARG A 391 -56.15 -22.19 6.90
CA ARG A 391 -55.70 -22.39 5.51
C ARG A 391 -54.31 -21.81 5.24
N TYR A 392 -53.78 -20.99 6.14
CA TYR A 392 -52.52 -20.28 5.98
C TYR A 392 -51.70 -20.31 7.26
N GLU A 393 -50.39 -20.24 7.09
CA GLU A 393 -49.40 -20.01 8.15
C GLU A 393 -48.60 -18.76 7.78
N ILE A 394 -48.38 -17.87 8.75
CA ILE A 394 -47.66 -16.61 8.56
C ILE A 394 -46.40 -16.67 9.42
N SER A 395 -45.24 -16.34 8.85
CA SER A 395 -44.01 -16.22 9.63
C SER A 395 -44.04 -14.98 10.54
N ASP A 396 -43.11 -14.93 11.48
CA ASP A 396 -42.82 -13.69 12.19
C ASP A 396 -42.28 -12.62 11.23
N PHE A 397 -42.51 -11.36 11.58
CA PHE A 397 -41.94 -10.22 10.86
C PHE A 397 -40.46 -10.07 11.17
N GLN A 398 -39.67 -9.79 10.13
CA GLN A 398 -38.25 -9.52 10.21
C GLN A 398 -37.95 -8.22 9.46
N THR A 399 -37.07 -7.39 10.04
CA THR A 399 -36.56 -6.19 9.38
C THR A 399 -35.68 -6.60 8.19
N PRO A 400 -35.63 -5.81 7.10
CA PRO A 400 -34.89 -6.17 5.91
C PRO A 400 -33.39 -6.25 6.18
N ASN A 401 -32.84 -7.48 6.16
CA ASN A 401 -31.41 -7.75 6.31
C ASN A 401 -31.01 -8.88 5.33
N GLU A 402 -31.34 -8.70 4.04
CA GLU A 402 -31.14 -9.64 2.92
C GLU A 402 -32.03 -10.91 2.91
N GLU A 403 -32.89 -11.13 3.91
CA GLU A 403 -33.88 -12.21 3.96
C GLU A 403 -35.32 -11.71 3.67
N ASN A 404 -36.29 -12.63 3.65
CA ASN A 404 -37.71 -12.28 3.49
C ASN A 404 -38.20 -11.53 4.74
N CYS A 405 -38.91 -10.42 4.56
CA CYS A 405 -39.53 -9.69 5.66
C CYS A 405 -40.58 -10.53 6.38
N PHE A 406 -41.41 -11.25 5.61
CA PHE A 406 -42.31 -12.28 6.10
C PHE A 406 -42.79 -13.17 4.95
N THR A 407 -43.35 -14.33 5.29
CA THR A 407 -43.86 -15.32 4.35
C THR A 407 -45.28 -15.76 4.75
N VAL A 408 -46.16 -15.87 3.75
CA VAL A 408 -47.49 -16.49 3.88
C VAL A 408 -47.46 -17.85 3.17
N THR A 409 -47.68 -18.93 3.89
CA THR A 409 -47.61 -20.31 3.36
C THR A 409 -48.96 -20.99 3.45
N SER A 410 -49.34 -21.75 2.42
CA SER A 410 -50.44 -22.71 2.51
C SER A 410 -49.90 -24.09 2.89
N PRO A 411 -50.33 -24.68 4.03
CA PRO A 411 -49.79 -25.93 4.55
C PRO A 411 -50.28 -27.17 3.78
N VAL A 412 -50.95 -27.03 2.63
CA VAL A 412 -51.46 -28.16 1.85
C VAL A 412 -50.33 -29.08 1.38
N LEU A 413 -49.18 -28.52 1.03
CA LEU A 413 -47.96 -29.25 0.68
C LEU A 413 -46.90 -29.10 1.77
N GLU A 414 -46.32 -30.23 2.19
CA GLU A 414 -45.29 -30.27 3.24
C GLU A 414 -43.94 -29.70 2.81
N ASP A 415 -43.71 -29.55 1.50
CA ASP A 415 -42.47 -28.99 0.97
C ASP A 415 -42.41 -27.45 1.05
N GLY A 416 -43.50 -26.80 1.50
CA GLY A 416 -43.58 -25.35 1.63
C GLY A 416 -43.52 -24.61 0.30
N SER A 417 -43.82 -25.28 -0.81
CA SER A 417 -43.79 -24.70 -2.16
C SER A 417 -44.92 -23.69 -2.41
N LEU A 418 -46.06 -23.84 -1.73
CA LEU A 418 -47.19 -22.92 -1.84
C LEU A 418 -47.02 -21.77 -0.86
N ARG A 419 -46.20 -20.78 -1.22
CA ARG A 419 -45.95 -19.61 -0.40
C ARG A 419 -45.86 -18.31 -1.19
N VAL A 420 -46.04 -17.20 -0.49
CA VAL A 420 -45.73 -15.85 -0.92
C VAL A 420 -44.66 -15.29 0.02
N ASP A 421 -43.51 -14.95 -0.54
CA ASP A 421 -42.38 -14.35 0.14
C ASP A 421 -42.39 -12.84 -0.11
N VAL A 422 -42.47 -12.04 0.95
CA VAL A 422 -42.41 -10.56 0.87
C VAL A 422 -40.99 -10.12 1.19
N VAL A 423 -40.37 -9.39 0.27
CA VAL A 423 -38.98 -8.94 0.37
C VAL A 423 -38.94 -7.43 0.16
N ALA A 424 -38.10 -6.73 0.93
CA ALA A 424 -37.85 -5.30 0.76
C ALA A 424 -36.36 -5.02 0.57
N ASN A 425 -36.04 -3.98 -0.19
CA ASN A 425 -34.69 -3.49 -0.36
C ASN A 425 -34.67 -1.96 -0.28
N TYR A 426 -33.74 -1.41 0.47
CA TYR A 426 -33.59 0.02 0.72
C TYR A 426 -32.43 0.58 -0.11
N THR A 427 -32.63 1.74 -0.70
CA THR A 427 -31.57 2.59 -1.24
C THR A 427 -31.74 3.95 -0.59
N ILE A 428 -30.88 4.26 0.38
CA ILE A 428 -31.03 5.45 1.21
C ILE A 428 -29.95 6.46 0.83
N ASP A 429 -30.40 7.66 0.54
CA ASP A 429 -29.60 8.86 0.42
C ASP A 429 -30.23 9.92 1.32
N ASP A 430 -29.52 10.29 2.38
CA ASP A 430 -30.00 11.21 3.40
C ASP A 430 -29.59 12.66 3.10
N ASP A 431 -28.94 12.96 1.96
CA ASP A 431 -28.58 14.32 1.58
C ASP A 431 -29.82 15.21 1.30
N LEU A 432 -29.60 16.53 1.32
CA LEU A 432 -30.68 17.51 1.12
C LEU A 432 -31.16 17.48 -0.33
N GLY A 433 -32.48 17.34 -0.53
CA GLY A 433 -33.08 17.28 -1.86
C GLY A 433 -32.85 15.95 -2.61
N GLU A 434 -32.31 14.94 -1.95
CA GLU A 434 -32.11 13.61 -2.54
C GLU A 434 -33.26 12.65 -2.19
N ASP A 435 -33.41 11.61 -3.02
CA ASP A 435 -34.46 10.60 -2.90
C ASP A 435 -33.92 9.30 -2.29
N SER A 436 -34.63 8.82 -1.27
CA SER A 436 -34.51 7.47 -0.74
C SER A 436 -35.65 6.59 -1.21
N VAL A 437 -35.37 5.31 -1.47
CA VAL A 437 -36.33 4.37 -2.07
C VAL A 437 -36.39 3.04 -1.31
N CYS A 438 -37.60 2.62 -0.97
CA CYS A 438 -37.91 1.28 -0.48
C CYS A 438 -38.67 0.51 -1.56
N LYS A 439 -38.06 -0.55 -2.07
CA LYS A 439 -38.67 -1.43 -3.07
C LYS A 439 -39.19 -2.70 -2.41
N ILE A 440 -40.50 -2.92 -2.48
CA ILE A 440 -41.18 -4.10 -1.95
C ILE A 440 -41.52 -5.04 -3.12
N GLU A 441 -41.20 -6.32 -2.98
CA GLU A 441 -41.54 -7.36 -3.95
C GLU A 441 -42.19 -8.56 -3.26
N CYS A 442 -43.34 -8.98 -3.76
CA CYS A 442 -43.99 -10.23 -3.40
C CYS A 442 -43.60 -11.30 -4.41
N ARG A 443 -43.05 -12.43 -3.96
CA ARG A 443 -42.57 -13.52 -4.82
C ARG A 443 -43.27 -14.84 -4.49
N ASP A 444 -43.49 -15.69 -5.48
CA ASP A 444 -43.99 -17.04 -5.23
C ASP A 444 -42.87 -18.00 -4.76
N GLY A 445 -43.23 -19.23 -4.40
CA GLY A 445 -42.27 -20.26 -3.96
C GLY A 445 -41.22 -20.67 -5.00
N GLU A 446 -41.37 -20.28 -6.27
CA GLU A 446 -40.37 -20.47 -7.33
C GLU A 446 -39.48 -19.21 -7.51
N GLY A 447 -39.72 -18.16 -6.72
CA GLY A 447 -38.98 -16.89 -6.74
C GLY A 447 -39.46 -15.91 -7.82
N LYS A 448 -40.62 -16.16 -8.44
CA LYS A 448 -41.18 -15.27 -9.47
C LYS A 448 -41.97 -14.14 -8.83
N THR A 449 -41.71 -12.92 -9.26
CA THR A 449 -42.46 -11.73 -8.81
C THR A 449 -43.95 -11.84 -9.17
N ILE A 450 -44.78 -11.68 -8.15
CA ILE A 450 -46.24 -11.60 -8.23
C ILE A 450 -46.65 -10.16 -8.46
N CYS A 451 -46.21 -9.28 -7.56
CA CYS A 451 -46.45 -7.83 -7.57
C CYS A 451 -45.28 -7.10 -6.88
N SER A 452 -45.14 -5.81 -7.12
CA SER A 452 -44.09 -4.97 -6.52
C SER A 452 -44.56 -3.53 -6.37
N ALA A 453 -44.03 -2.82 -5.38
CA ALA A 453 -44.24 -1.38 -5.20
C ALA A 453 -42.93 -0.69 -4.86
N GLU A 454 -42.84 0.57 -5.23
CA GLU A 454 -41.75 1.46 -4.88
C GLU A 454 -42.28 2.60 -4.01
N ILE A 455 -41.78 2.68 -2.78
CA ILE A 455 -42.06 3.77 -1.84
C ILE A 455 -40.88 4.73 -1.88
N ARG A 456 -41.16 6.03 -1.95
CA ARG A 456 -40.11 7.05 -2.05
C ARG A 456 -40.22 8.07 -0.93
N PHE A 457 -39.09 8.43 -0.37
CA PHE A 457 -38.94 9.58 0.52
C PHE A 457 -38.01 10.59 -0.11
N HIS A 458 -38.48 11.81 -0.34
CA HIS A 458 -37.70 12.94 -0.81
C HIS A 458 -37.32 13.82 0.38
N ASN A 459 -36.03 14.04 0.59
CA ASN A 459 -35.56 14.83 1.72
C ASN A 459 -35.70 16.33 1.46
N GLY A 460 -36.08 17.11 2.47
CA GLY A 460 -36.23 18.55 2.33
C GLY A 460 -34.91 19.26 1.98
N ASN A 461 -34.99 20.38 1.27
CA ASN A 461 -33.83 21.16 0.84
C ASN A 461 -34.01 22.66 1.11
N GLY A 462 -32.92 23.37 1.32
CA GLY A 462 -32.96 24.81 1.54
C GLY A 462 -31.61 25.46 1.85
N HIS A 463 -31.64 26.78 1.92
CA HIS A 463 -30.45 27.62 2.07
C HIS A 463 -30.64 28.74 3.10
N GLU A 464 -29.54 29.32 3.58
CA GLU A 464 -29.59 30.54 4.38
C GLU A 464 -29.76 31.77 3.48
N GLY A 465 -30.87 32.50 3.68
CA GLY A 465 -31.19 33.72 2.94
C GLY A 465 -30.36 34.94 3.36
N GLU A 466 -30.50 36.05 2.64
CA GLU A 466 -29.71 37.28 2.88
C GLU A 466 -29.91 37.89 4.28
N GLU A 467 -31.05 37.61 4.92
CA GLU A 467 -31.36 38.09 6.27
C GLU A 467 -30.84 37.16 7.39
N GLY A 468 -30.13 36.07 7.03
CA GLY A 468 -29.64 35.07 7.98
C GLY A 468 -30.75 34.21 8.57
N LEU A 469 -31.83 33.99 7.82
CA LEU A 469 -32.90 33.05 8.15
C LEU A 469 -32.87 31.93 7.11
N MET A 470 -33.26 30.73 7.51
CA MET A 470 -33.32 29.60 6.58
C MET A 470 -34.56 29.71 5.67
N GLU A 471 -34.39 29.42 4.39
CA GLU A 471 -35.43 29.40 3.36
C GLU A 471 -35.48 28.00 2.73
N ALA A 472 -36.68 27.42 2.61
CA ALA A 472 -36.87 26.14 1.96
C ALA A 472 -36.91 26.31 0.44
N ASP A 473 -36.15 25.47 -0.27
CA ASP A 473 -36.18 25.38 -1.72
C ASP A 473 -37.12 24.25 -2.17
N GLU A 474 -37.09 23.12 -1.47
CA GLU A 474 -37.88 21.92 -1.76
C GLU A 474 -38.45 21.34 -0.44
N ASP A 475 -39.76 21.05 -0.44
CA ASP A 475 -40.43 20.42 0.70
C ASP A 475 -40.17 18.91 0.70
N SER A 476 -40.07 18.31 1.89
CA SER A 476 -40.00 16.85 2.03
C SER A 476 -41.29 16.16 1.57
N GLU A 477 -41.18 15.03 0.87
CA GLU A 477 -42.33 14.26 0.37
C GLU A 477 -42.18 12.77 0.72
N TYR A 478 -43.29 12.11 1.07
CA TYR A 478 -43.34 10.67 1.29
C TYR A 478 -44.43 10.05 0.41
N ASP A 479 -44.02 9.38 -0.66
CA ASP A 479 -44.90 8.78 -1.65
C ASP A 479 -45.08 7.28 -1.41
N THR A 480 -46.28 6.91 -0.97
CA THR A 480 -46.71 5.52 -0.77
C THR A 480 -47.81 5.11 -1.75
N SER A 481 -47.96 5.82 -2.87
CA SER A 481 -49.10 5.66 -3.78
C SER A 481 -49.24 4.26 -4.38
N GLU A 482 -48.11 3.57 -4.64
CA GLU A 482 -48.09 2.21 -5.18
C GLU A 482 -48.44 1.12 -4.14
N LEU A 483 -48.44 1.45 -2.85
CA LEU A 483 -48.61 0.47 -1.78
C LEU A 483 -50.02 -0.14 -1.75
N GLU A 484 -51.05 0.63 -2.09
CA GLU A 484 -52.43 0.14 -2.13
C GLU A 484 -52.64 -0.87 -3.27
N GLU A 485 -52.05 -0.63 -4.44
CA GLU A 485 -52.12 -1.56 -5.57
C GLU A 485 -51.40 -2.88 -5.23
N LEU A 486 -50.22 -2.81 -4.62
CA LEU A 486 -49.50 -3.99 -4.12
C LEU A 486 -50.36 -4.82 -3.15
N ARG A 487 -51.02 -4.15 -2.19
CA ARG A 487 -51.87 -4.80 -1.18
C ARG A 487 -53.01 -5.57 -1.85
N GLU A 488 -53.73 -4.94 -2.77
CA GLU A 488 -54.85 -5.56 -3.48
C GLU A 488 -54.39 -6.79 -4.30
N GLU A 489 -53.31 -6.67 -5.07
CA GLU A 489 -52.78 -7.76 -5.89
C GLU A 489 -52.26 -8.94 -5.05
N MET A 490 -51.57 -8.64 -3.94
CA MET A 490 -51.07 -9.64 -3.01
C MET A 490 -52.22 -10.43 -2.38
N PHE A 491 -53.27 -9.75 -1.90
CA PHE A 491 -54.42 -10.42 -1.30
C PHE A 491 -55.21 -11.24 -2.31
N GLU A 492 -55.43 -10.72 -3.52
CA GLU A 492 -56.05 -11.51 -4.60
C GLU A 492 -55.25 -12.79 -4.88
N TYR A 493 -53.92 -12.69 -4.93
CA TYR A 493 -53.07 -13.86 -5.15
C TYR A 493 -53.18 -14.88 -4.02
N ILE A 494 -53.09 -14.45 -2.76
CA ILE A 494 -53.19 -15.32 -1.58
C ILE A 494 -54.54 -16.07 -1.57
N ASP A 495 -55.64 -15.35 -1.80
CA ASP A 495 -56.98 -15.93 -1.74
C ASP A 495 -57.34 -16.82 -2.93
N GLU A 496 -56.88 -16.47 -4.13
CA GLU A 496 -57.34 -17.12 -5.35
C GLU A 496 -56.32 -18.05 -6.02
N LYS A 497 -55.02 -17.82 -5.84
CA LYS A 497 -53.96 -18.44 -6.66
C LYS A 497 -52.98 -19.27 -5.84
N LEU A 498 -52.72 -18.90 -4.59
CA LEU A 498 -51.73 -19.55 -3.72
C LEU A 498 -51.99 -21.05 -3.54
N ASN A 499 -53.24 -21.43 -3.24
CA ASN A 499 -53.64 -22.84 -3.17
C ASN A 499 -54.44 -23.25 -4.41
N PRO A 500 -53.85 -24.02 -5.35
CA PRO A 500 -54.53 -24.39 -6.60
C PRO A 500 -55.48 -25.59 -6.45
N TYR A 501 -55.39 -26.36 -5.36
CA TYR A 501 -56.10 -27.64 -5.21
C TYR A 501 -57.63 -27.50 -5.13
N PRO A 502 -58.21 -26.48 -4.46
CA PRO A 502 -59.64 -26.20 -4.53
C PRO A 502 -60.15 -26.02 -5.96
N LYS A 503 -59.46 -25.21 -6.78
CA LYS A 503 -59.82 -24.99 -8.18
C LYS A 503 -59.67 -26.26 -9.04
N LYS A 504 -58.64 -27.07 -8.78
CA LYS A 504 -58.47 -28.38 -9.43
C LYS A 504 -59.62 -29.34 -9.11
N LEU A 505 -60.05 -29.38 -7.84
CA LEU A 505 -61.19 -30.19 -7.41
C LEU A 505 -62.49 -29.73 -8.08
N ASP A 506 -62.76 -28.42 -8.07
CA ASP A 506 -63.96 -27.85 -8.70
C ASP A 506 -64.02 -28.17 -10.21
N ALA A 507 -62.89 -28.04 -10.91
CA ALA A 507 -62.78 -28.39 -12.32
C ALA A 507 -63.04 -29.88 -12.57
N TYR A 508 -62.47 -30.76 -11.76
CA TYR A 508 -62.67 -32.21 -11.88
C TYR A 508 -64.14 -32.60 -11.64
N VAL A 509 -64.76 -32.10 -10.58
CA VAL A 509 -66.16 -32.38 -10.26
C VAL A 509 -67.07 -31.87 -11.38
N TYR A 510 -66.78 -30.70 -11.94
CA TYR A 510 -67.51 -30.18 -13.08
C TYR A 510 -67.39 -31.07 -14.32
N GLU A 511 -66.17 -31.46 -14.71
CA GLU A 511 -65.89 -32.32 -15.86
C GLU A 511 -66.54 -33.71 -15.73
N ASN A 512 -66.63 -34.23 -14.50
CA ASN A 512 -67.25 -35.52 -14.18
C ASN A 512 -68.73 -35.41 -13.80
N LYS A 513 -69.40 -34.30 -14.15
CA LYS A 513 -70.85 -34.09 -13.96
C LYS A 513 -71.33 -34.25 -12.50
N GLY A 514 -70.50 -33.84 -11.55
CA GLY A 514 -70.79 -33.91 -10.12
C GLY A 514 -70.32 -35.19 -9.45
N ASP A 515 -69.73 -36.15 -10.18
CA ASP A 515 -69.10 -37.32 -9.57
C ASP A 515 -67.74 -36.94 -8.97
N ASN A 516 -67.54 -37.28 -7.70
CA ASN A 516 -66.33 -36.94 -6.94
C ASN A 516 -65.74 -38.20 -6.33
N VAL A 517 -64.66 -38.68 -6.95
CA VAL A 517 -63.87 -39.82 -6.47
C VAL A 517 -62.51 -39.40 -5.90
N TRP A 518 -62.26 -38.09 -5.79
CA TRP A 518 -61.00 -37.55 -5.30
C TRP A 518 -61.03 -37.25 -3.81
N THR A 519 -62.18 -36.87 -3.26
CA THR A 519 -62.32 -36.54 -1.84
C THR A 519 -63.39 -37.38 -1.15
N ALA A 520 -63.24 -37.55 0.16
CA ALA A 520 -64.22 -38.24 0.99
C ALA A 520 -65.54 -37.45 1.13
N ASP A 521 -66.58 -38.15 1.58
CA ASP A 521 -67.95 -37.64 1.78
C ASP A 521 -68.19 -37.00 3.16
N PHE A 522 -67.13 -36.67 3.89
CA PHE A 522 -67.19 -35.98 5.18
C PHE A 522 -66.29 -34.73 5.18
N ALA A 523 -66.56 -33.83 6.13
CA ALA A 523 -65.84 -32.57 6.30
C ALA A 523 -64.53 -32.77 7.06
N CYS A 524 -63.49 -32.04 6.69
CA CYS A 524 -62.22 -32.03 7.42
C CYS A 524 -62.41 -31.59 8.88
N SER A 525 -61.75 -32.28 9.81
CA SER A 525 -61.88 -32.03 11.25
C SER A 525 -61.32 -30.66 11.70
N GLN A 526 -60.40 -30.06 10.94
CA GLN A 526 -59.85 -28.74 11.25
C GLN A 526 -60.63 -27.58 10.60
N CYS A 527 -60.82 -27.61 9.27
CA CYS A 527 -61.43 -26.48 8.54
C CYS A 527 -62.92 -26.65 8.22
N GLY A 528 -63.51 -27.83 8.46
CA GLY A 528 -64.92 -28.10 8.21
C GLY A 528 -65.34 -28.16 6.74
N LYS A 529 -64.39 -28.09 5.78
CA LYS A 529 -64.68 -28.19 4.34
C LYS A 529 -64.59 -29.62 3.83
N PHE A 530 -65.41 -29.97 2.84
CA PHE A 530 -65.40 -31.27 2.16
C PHE A 530 -64.25 -31.31 1.14
N GLY A 531 -63.07 -31.73 1.59
CA GLY A 531 -61.86 -31.73 0.76
C GLY A 531 -60.79 -32.74 1.17
N VAL A 532 -61.14 -33.74 1.97
CA VAL A 532 -60.20 -34.76 2.46
C VAL A 532 -59.87 -35.73 1.33
N SER A 533 -58.62 -35.80 0.90
CA SER A 533 -58.22 -36.64 -0.23
C SER A 533 -58.37 -38.14 0.08
N ILE A 534 -58.93 -38.88 -0.87
CA ILE A 534 -58.96 -40.35 -0.88
C ILE A 534 -58.25 -40.93 -2.12
N ASN A 535 -57.60 -40.08 -2.91
CA ASN A 535 -56.89 -40.44 -4.12
C ASN A 535 -55.46 -39.88 -4.11
N GLU A 536 -54.47 -40.78 -4.09
CA GLU A 536 -53.04 -40.43 -4.10
C GLU A 536 -52.59 -39.64 -5.34
N GLU A 537 -53.33 -39.70 -6.46
CA GLU A 537 -53.03 -38.89 -7.66
C GLU A 537 -53.41 -37.41 -7.49
N PHE A 538 -54.27 -37.08 -6.52
CA PHE A 538 -54.70 -35.71 -6.25
C PHE A 538 -53.87 -35.08 -5.12
N LEU A 539 -53.88 -35.71 -3.95
CA LEU A 539 -53.13 -35.35 -2.74
C LEU A 539 -52.95 -36.61 -1.87
N PRO A 540 -51.97 -36.66 -0.95
CA PRO A 540 -51.82 -37.78 -0.03
C PRO A 540 -53.16 -38.15 0.66
N ILE A 541 -53.46 -39.44 0.75
CA ILE A 541 -54.71 -39.93 1.37
C ILE A 541 -54.80 -39.39 2.80
N GLY A 542 -55.94 -38.78 3.14
CA GLY A 542 -56.18 -38.14 4.45
C GLY A 542 -55.90 -36.64 4.48
N ARG A 543 -55.10 -36.10 3.55
CA ARG A 543 -54.74 -34.67 3.49
C ARG A 543 -55.92 -33.83 2.99
N CYS A 544 -56.24 -32.73 3.67
CA CYS A 544 -57.27 -31.79 3.24
C CYS A 544 -56.74 -30.81 2.17
N CYS A 545 -57.43 -30.72 1.01
CA CYS A 545 -57.04 -29.82 -0.07
C CYS A 545 -57.22 -28.32 0.21
N TYR A 546 -57.90 -27.95 1.30
CA TYR A 546 -58.12 -26.56 1.69
C TYR A 546 -57.12 -26.06 2.74
N CYS A 547 -56.78 -26.90 3.73
CA CYS A 547 -56.01 -26.50 4.91
C CYS A 547 -54.83 -27.42 5.24
N GLY A 548 -54.59 -28.47 4.46
CA GLY A 548 -53.45 -29.36 4.69
C GLY A 548 -53.54 -30.25 5.94
N TRP A 549 -54.63 -30.21 6.72
CA TRP A 549 -54.78 -31.13 7.85
C TRP A 549 -54.82 -32.59 7.40
N ASP A 550 -54.10 -33.46 8.11
CA ASP A 550 -54.17 -34.91 7.94
C ASP A 550 -55.29 -35.49 8.80
N ASN A 551 -56.31 -36.01 8.13
CA ASN A 551 -57.45 -36.67 8.76
C ASN A 551 -57.15 -38.17 8.84
N GLU A 552 -57.37 -38.77 10.01
CA GLU A 552 -57.16 -40.21 10.20
C GLU A 552 -58.28 -41.01 9.52
N LEU A 553 -57.92 -41.84 8.54
CA LEU A 553 -58.87 -42.63 7.75
C LEU A 553 -58.67 -44.13 7.96
N GLU A 554 -59.77 -44.86 8.04
CA GLU A 554 -59.76 -46.32 8.08
C GLU A 554 -60.80 -46.90 7.10
N ARG A 555 -60.55 -48.12 6.61
CA ARG A 555 -61.42 -48.76 5.62
C ARG A 555 -62.56 -49.48 6.33
N CYS A 556 -63.78 -49.23 5.89
CA CYS A 556 -64.93 -50.04 6.31
C CYS A 556 -64.75 -51.50 5.89
N ASP A 557 -64.80 -52.43 6.85
CA ASP A 557 -64.60 -53.88 6.66
C ASP A 557 -65.57 -54.49 5.64
N ARG A 558 -66.71 -53.83 5.42
CA ARG A 558 -67.78 -54.31 4.55
C ARG A 558 -67.78 -53.71 3.15
N CYS A 559 -67.75 -52.38 3.02
CA CYS A 559 -67.84 -51.72 1.70
C CYS A 559 -66.47 -51.29 1.14
N GLY A 560 -65.41 -51.33 1.95
CA GLY A 560 -64.07 -50.90 1.55
C GLY A 560 -63.90 -49.39 1.39
N GLN A 561 -64.93 -48.59 1.65
CA GLN A 561 -64.87 -47.12 1.62
C GLN A 561 -63.97 -46.62 2.75
N LEU A 562 -63.10 -45.66 2.43
CA LEU A 562 -62.33 -44.90 3.42
C LEU A 562 -63.26 -43.91 4.12
N VAL A 563 -63.32 -44.00 5.44
CA VAL A 563 -64.11 -43.11 6.29
C VAL A 563 -63.26 -42.62 7.45
N ASP A 564 -63.67 -41.54 8.07
CA ASP A 564 -63.05 -41.02 9.28
C ASP A 564 -63.10 -42.09 10.41
N VAL A 565 -61.99 -42.28 11.12
CA VAL A 565 -61.84 -43.26 12.20
C VAL A 565 -62.88 -43.04 13.31
N ASP A 566 -63.23 -41.78 13.60
CA ASP A 566 -64.15 -41.44 14.70
C ASP A 566 -65.61 -41.84 14.43
N VAL A 567 -65.96 -42.15 13.18
CA VAL A 567 -67.31 -42.58 12.76
C VAL A 567 -67.40 -44.09 12.48
N LEU A 568 -66.33 -44.86 12.67
CA LEU A 568 -66.35 -46.32 12.59
C LEU A 568 -66.87 -46.93 13.89
N GLU A 569 -67.96 -47.69 13.80
CA GLU A 569 -68.42 -48.55 14.88
C GLU A 569 -68.15 -50.01 14.53
N ASN A 570 -67.30 -50.67 15.32
CA ASN A 570 -66.91 -52.08 15.11
C ASN A 570 -66.39 -52.38 13.67
N GLY A 571 -65.60 -51.46 13.09
CA GLY A 571 -65.03 -51.61 11.74
C GLY A 571 -66.00 -51.33 10.59
N LEU A 572 -67.21 -50.83 10.86
CA LEU A 572 -68.25 -50.56 9.87
C LEU A 572 -68.56 -49.07 9.77
N CYS A 573 -68.63 -48.53 8.55
CA CYS A 573 -69.07 -47.15 8.33
C CYS A 573 -70.55 -46.96 8.72
N PRO A 574 -71.02 -45.72 8.99
CA PRO A 574 -72.39 -45.47 9.47
C PRO A 574 -73.48 -46.09 8.58
N SER A 575 -73.29 -46.08 7.26
CA SER A 575 -74.22 -46.70 6.30
C SER A 575 -74.22 -48.24 6.38
N CYS A 576 -73.06 -48.86 6.63
CA CYS A 576 -72.93 -50.31 6.75
C CYS A 576 -73.39 -50.82 8.13
N SER A 577 -73.11 -50.06 9.19
CA SER A 577 -73.59 -50.30 10.56
C SER A 577 -75.13 -50.23 10.60
N ALA A 578 -75.72 -49.14 10.10
CA ALA A 578 -77.18 -48.98 10.02
C ALA A 578 -77.89 -50.01 9.12
N TYR A 579 -77.18 -50.60 8.15
CA TYR A 579 -77.72 -51.72 7.35
C TYR A 579 -77.71 -53.03 8.15
N ILE A 580 -76.67 -53.27 8.95
CA ILE A 580 -76.55 -54.47 9.79
C ILE A 580 -77.56 -54.42 10.94
N ASP A 581 -77.78 -53.25 11.56
CA ASP A 581 -78.79 -53.05 12.61
C ASP A 581 -80.25 -53.18 12.14
N LYS A 582 -80.48 -53.16 10.81
CA LYS A 582 -81.80 -53.35 10.18
C LYS A 582 -82.05 -54.79 9.73
N GLN A 583 -81.08 -55.70 9.87
CA GLN A 583 -81.27 -57.14 9.71
C GLN A 583 -81.59 -57.78 11.06
#